data_AF-A0A544TW57-F1
#
_entry.id   AF-A0A544TW57-F1
#
_cell.length_a   1.000
_cell.length_b   1.000
_cell.length_c   1.000
_cell.angle_alpha   90.00
_cell.angle_beta   90.00
_cell.angle_gamma   90.00
#
_symmetry.space_group_name_H-M   'P 1'
#
loop_
_entity.id
_entity.type
_entity.pdbx_description
1 polymer ?
#
loop_
_entity_poly.entity_id
_entity_poly.type
_entity_poly.pdbx_seq_one_letter_code
_entity_poly.pdbx_strand_id
1 'polypeptide(L)'
;MINRLEKYKKKHLVKKITIVVGALFLSIGLGSGVKIALADQDIQSLMTSWFYNKKQESIEEIDTAIALEKAVLMGQLKDQLQVEKQNAEANLEQFTQNEKANKIEALRDYADQLKLEMKIDNSEQEAAILANLDAIIEQAKAQMDGQAAQLQLVPVPLVPVQEPEKVPTPGSEEKPEAPETENEAKPEPESSTEEKGESTVITETVEGDSAQNLVEVDIYSVTDWFKMPNLLNVEVKELTITDDVFSIDSTFSDILMNQKARGILNNILRGIEEHPQFHQIQYKTIDEMSRIAPNQFNEKVMFLLNNSLSTIVK
;
A
#
# COMPACT_ATOMS: atom_id res chain seq x y z
N MET A 1 120.97 16.25 27.49
CA MET A 1 120.86 17.32 26.47
C MET A 1 119.84 16.89 25.42
N ILE A 2 118.67 17.51 25.38
CA ILE A 2 117.59 17.11 24.46
C ILE A 2 117.86 17.69 23.07
N ASN A 3 117.84 16.82 22.08
CA ASN A 3 118.24 17.04 20.69
C ASN A 3 117.34 18.09 20.01
N ARG A 4 117.96 19.14 19.43
CA ARG A 4 117.25 20.26 18.80
C ARG A 4 116.39 19.82 17.60
N LEU A 5 116.66 18.66 17.01
CA LEU A 5 115.91 18.07 15.91
C LEU A 5 114.48 17.60 16.30
N GLU A 6 114.27 17.18 17.54
CA GLU A 6 112.94 16.71 17.98
C GLU A 6 111.96 17.85 18.23
N LYS A 7 112.44 19.03 18.66
CA LYS A 7 111.60 20.22 18.85
C LYS A 7 110.99 20.72 17.53
N TYR A 8 111.68 20.58 16.40
CA TYR A 8 111.18 21.03 15.10
C TYR A 8 110.14 20.07 14.50
N LYS A 9 110.31 18.75 14.63
CA LYS A 9 109.32 17.77 14.14
C LYS A 9 108.00 17.86 14.90
N LYS A 10 108.05 18.03 16.23
CA LYS A 10 106.83 18.15 17.06
C LYS A 10 106.04 19.42 16.71
N LYS A 11 106.72 20.54 16.45
CA LYS A 11 106.08 21.81 16.09
C LYS A 11 105.38 21.78 14.72
N HIS A 12 105.90 20.98 13.77
CA HIS A 12 105.31 20.86 12.43
C HIS A 12 104.14 19.87 12.37
N LEU A 13 104.15 18.83 13.23
CA LEU A 13 103.03 17.89 13.37
C LEU A 13 101.81 18.55 14.01
N VAL A 14 101.99 19.36 15.07
CA VAL A 14 100.87 20.06 15.71
C VAL A 14 100.19 21.02 14.74
N LYS A 15 100.94 21.77 13.93
CA LYS A 15 100.36 22.66 12.91
C LYS A 15 99.54 21.91 11.85
N LYS A 16 99.98 20.72 11.42
CA LYS A 16 99.23 19.90 10.46
C LYS A 16 97.94 19.34 11.08
N ILE A 17 97.99 18.89 12.33
CA ILE A 17 96.81 18.38 13.05
C ILE A 17 95.79 19.52 13.27
N THR A 18 96.21 20.73 13.63
CA THR A 18 95.28 21.86 13.82
C THR A 18 94.55 22.24 12.52
N ILE A 19 95.20 22.14 11.36
CA ILE A 19 94.56 22.39 10.06
C ILE A 19 93.53 21.30 9.73
N VAL A 20 93.85 20.03 10.00
CA VAL A 20 92.92 18.91 9.77
C VAL A 20 91.72 18.98 10.70
N VAL A 21 91.92 19.30 11.99
CA VAL A 21 90.83 19.48 12.96
C VAL A 21 89.98 20.71 12.61
N GLY A 22 90.61 21.81 12.16
CA GLY A 22 89.90 22.99 11.66
C GLY A 22 89.03 22.69 10.44
N ALA A 23 89.55 21.93 9.47
CA ALA A 23 88.80 21.50 8.29
C ALA A 23 87.65 20.54 8.63
N LEU A 24 87.83 19.67 9.64
CA LEU A 24 86.79 18.76 10.12
C LEU A 24 85.65 19.51 10.84
N PHE A 25 85.98 20.55 11.61
CA PHE A 25 84.95 21.41 12.21
C PHE A 25 84.24 22.29 11.18
N LEU A 26 84.94 22.71 10.11
CA LEU A 26 84.35 23.47 9.01
C LEU A 26 83.40 22.62 8.15
N SER A 27 83.68 21.33 7.96
CA SER A 27 82.76 20.42 7.26
C SER A 27 81.52 20.08 8.09
N ILE A 28 81.64 20.02 9.42
CA ILE A 28 80.48 19.81 10.32
C ILE A 28 79.63 21.09 10.41
N GLY A 29 80.25 22.28 10.42
CA GLY A 29 79.53 23.57 10.50
C GLY A 29 78.77 23.98 9.23
N LEU A 30 79.21 23.50 8.06
CA LEU A 30 78.49 23.74 6.79
C LEU A 30 77.45 22.66 6.46
N GLY A 31 77.48 21.51 7.16
CA GLY A 31 76.52 20.42 6.96
C GLY A 31 75.19 20.58 7.71
N SER A 32 75.12 21.43 8.73
CA SER A 32 73.90 21.64 9.55
C SER A 32 72.90 22.64 8.95
N GLY A 33 73.14 23.15 7.73
CA GLY A 33 72.30 24.14 7.07
C GLY A 33 71.40 23.61 5.95
N VAL A 34 71.52 22.34 5.56
CA VAL A 34 70.61 21.76 4.56
C VAL A 34 69.44 21.16 5.32
N LYS A 35 68.32 21.90 5.37
CA LYS A 35 67.03 21.37 5.81
C LYS A 35 66.76 20.05 5.09
N ILE A 36 66.79 18.93 5.80
CA ILE A 36 66.28 17.61 5.32
C ILE A 36 64.73 17.66 5.33
N ALA A 37 64.13 18.77 4.89
CA ALA A 37 62.71 19.06 5.00
C ALA A 37 61.97 19.03 3.65
N LEU A 38 62.46 18.25 2.67
CA LEU A 38 61.89 18.23 1.32
C LEU A 38 61.64 16.82 0.74
N ALA A 39 61.89 15.73 1.47
CA ALA A 39 61.51 14.38 1.04
C ALA A 39 60.24 13.87 1.74
N ASP A 40 60.01 14.25 3.00
CA ASP A 40 58.85 13.79 3.78
C ASP A 40 57.54 14.47 3.36
N GLN A 41 57.62 15.71 2.87
CA GLN A 41 56.45 16.47 2.41
C GLN A 41 55.86 15.90 1.10
N ASP A 42 56.67 15.27 0.25
CA ASP A 42 56.22 14.78 -1.07
C ASP A 42 55.58 13.39 -0.96
N ILE A 43 56.11 12.50 -0.10
CA ILE A 43 55.56 11.16 0.13
C ILE A 43 54.16 11.23 0.75
N GLN A 44 53.95 12.13 1.72
CA GLN A 44 52.64 12.29 2.36
C GLN A 44 51.57 12.79 1.36
N SER A 45 51.94 13.70 0.46
CA SER A 45 51.05 14.20 -0.60
C SER A 45 50.68 13.09 -1.58
N LEU A 46 51.66 12.30 -2.03
CA LEU A 46 51.43 11.16 -2.93
C LEU A 46 50.55 10.08 -2.29
N MET A 47 50.79 9.72 -1.02
CA MET A 47 49.93 8.76 -0.31
C MET A 47 48.51 9.29 -0.13
N THR A 48 48.35 10.58 0.19
CA THR A 48 47.03 11.19 0.35
C THR A 48 46.28 11.20 -0.96
N SER A 49 46.93 11.57 -2.07
CA SER A 49 46.34 11.54 -3.41
C SER A 49 45.99 10.11 -3.84
N TRP A 50 46.89 9.14 -3.63
CA TRP A 50 46.61 7.74 -3.94
C TRP A 50 45.45 7.18 -3.12
N PHE A 51 45.40 7.46 -1.81
CA PHE A 51 44.29 7.03 -0.94
C PHE A 51 42.98 7.69 -1.35
N TYR A 52 43.00 8.99 -1.66
CA TYR A 52 41.82 9.70 -2.16
C TYR A 52 41.33 9.11 -3.48
N ASN A 53 42.23 8.84 -4.42
CA ASN A 53 41.90 8.21 -5.69
C ASN A 53 41.34 6.79 -5.49
N LYS A 54 41.93 5.99 -4.60
CA LYS A 54 41.43 4.64 -4.29
C LYS A 54 40.09 4.65 -3.58
N LYS A 55 39.86 5.63 -2.70
CA LYS A 55 38.55 5.85 -2.09
C LYS A 55 37.52 6.20 -3.15
N GLN A 56 37.86 7.09 -4.08
CA GLN A 56 36.97 7.49 -5.17
C GLN A 56 36.65 6.31 -6.10
N GLU A 57 37.65 5.54 -6.50
CA GLU A 57 37.50 4.31 -7.31
C GLU A 57 36.61 3.28 -6.60
N SER A 58 36.80 3.07 -5.30
CA SER A 58 35.96 2.16 -4.50
C SER A 58 34.51 2.65 -4.39
N ILE A 59 34.28 3.96 -4.25
CA ILE A 59 32.93 4.53 -4.25
C ILE A 59 32.26 4.29 -5.60
N GLU A 60 32.96 4.55 -6.71
CA GLU A 60 32.43 4.34 -8.06
C GLU A 60 32.14 2.87 -8.35
N GLU A 61 32.99 1.94 -7.88
CA GLU A 61 32.75 0.50 -7.99
C GLU A 61 31.51 0.07 -7.20
N ILE A 62 31.36 0.56 -5.96
CA ILE A 62 30.19 0.27 -5.12
C ILE A 62 28.91 0.82 -5.75
N ASP A 63 28.92 2.07 -6.21
CA ASP A 63 27.76 2.69 -6.86
C ASP A 63 27.37 1.93 -8.14
N THR A 64 28.36 1.49 -8.92
CA THR A 64 28.13 0.66 -10.11
C THR A 64 27.52 -0.69 -9.74
N ALA A 65 28.05 -1.37 -8.72
CA ALA A 65 27.51 -2.64 -8.24
C ALA A 65 26.07 -2.50 -7.72
N ILE A 66 25.78 -1.45 -6.95
CA ILE A 66 24.43 -1.14 -6.45
C ILE A 66 23.47 -0.90 -7.63
N ALA A 67 23.89 -0.12 -8.64
CA ALA A 67 23.07 0.15 -9.81
C ALA A 67 22.75 -1.13 -10.61
N LEU A 68 23.75 -2.01 -10.79
CA LEU A 68 23.59 -3.30 -11.46
C LEU A 68 22.62 -4.22 -10.68
N GLU A 69 22.83 -4.38 -9.38
CA GLU A 69 21.97 -5.21 -8.53
C GLU A 69 20.54 -4.68 -8.52
N LYS A 70 20.36 -3.36 -8.41
CA LYS A 70 19.04 -2.72 -8.50
C LYS A 70 18.35 -3.03 -9.83
N ALA A 71 19.08 -2.99 -10.94
CA ALA A 71 18.52 -3.32 -12.25
C ALA A 71 18.09 -4.80 -12.34
N VAL A 72 18.88 -5.72 -11.75
CA VAL A 72 18.55 -7.15 -11.66
C VAL A 72 17.27 -7.35 -10.84
N LEU A 73 17.20 -6.77 -9.64
CA LEU A 73 16.04 -6.88 -8.75
C LEU A 73 14.77 -6.29 -9.38
N MET A 74 14.88 -5.15 -10.07
CA MET A 74 13.74 -4.57 -10.81
C MET A 74 13.28 -5.48 -11.97
N GLY A 75 14.22 -6.13 -12.66
CA GLY A 75 13.90 -7.13 -13.68
C GLY A 75 13.14 -8.31 -13.08
N GLN A 76 13.65 -8.90 -12.00
CA GLN A 76 13.01 -10.02 -11.31
C GLN A 76 11.61 -9.67 -10.79
N LEU A 77 11.45 -8.49 -10.18
CA LEU A 77 10.15 -8.02 -9.69
C LEU A 77 9.14 -7.87 -10.84
N LYS A 78 9.58 -7.34 -11.98
CA LYS A 78 8.73 -7.22 -13.18
C LYS A 78 8.28 -8.59 -13.68
N ASP A 79 9.18 -9.56 -13.73
CA ASP A 79 8.88 -10.92 -14.18
C ASP A 79 7.89 -11.61 -13.20
N GLN A 80 8.10 -11.46 -11.90
CA GLN A 80 7.19 -11.97 -10.86
C GLN A 80 5.80 -11.37 -10.98
N LEU A 81 5.70 -10.05 -11.14
CA LEU A 81 4.42 -9.35 -11.31
C LEU A 81 3.70 -9.83 -12.58
N GLN A 82 4.44 -10.07 -13.66
CA GLN A 82 3.84 -10.61 -14.88
C GLN A 82 3.31 -12.04 -14.70
N VAL A 83 4.03 -12.89 -13.97
CA VAL A 83 3.56 -14.25 -13.63
C VAL A 83 2.34 -14.20 -12.73
N GLU A 84 2.35 -13.35 -11.70
CA GLU A 84 1.22 -13.18 -10.79
C GLU A 84 -0.02 -12.67 -11.51
N LYS A 85 0.14 -11.71 -12.42
CA LYS A 85 -0.94 -11.23 -13.29
C LYS A 85 -1.54 -12.37 -14.11
N GLN A 86 -0.71 -13.21 -14.74
CA GLN A 86 -1.20 -14.36 -15.52
C GLN A 86 -1.93 -15.38 -14.65
N ASN A 87 -1.42 -15.63 -13.44
CA ASN A 87 -2.10 -16.51 -12.47
C ASN A 87 -3.44 -15.93 -12.03
N ALA A 88 -3.52 -14.62 -11.77
CA ALA A 88 -4.77 -13.95 -11.41
C ALA A 88 -5.79 -14.00 -12.56
N GLU A 89 -5.35 -13.82 -13.81
CA GLU A 89 -6.20 -13.97 -15.01
C GLU A 89 -6.74 -15.41 -15.13
N ALA A 90 -5.89 -16.42 -14.94
CA ALA A 90 -6.31 -17.82 -14.97
C ALA A 90 -7.29 -18.17 -13.83
N ASN A 91 -7.04 -17.67 -12.61
CA ASN A 91 -7.92 -17.87 -11.47
C ASN A 91 -9.30 -17.22 -11.68
N LEU A 92 -9.34 -16.03 -12.28
CA LEU A 92 -10.58 -15.34 -12.61
C LEU A 92 -11.38 -16.09 -13.68
N GLU A 93 -10.71 -16.61 -14.71
CA GLU A 93 -11.34 -17.44 -15.72
C GLU A 93 -11.93 -18.71 -15.11
N GLN A 94 -11.17 -19.42 -14.26
CA GLN A 94 -11.63 -20.61 -13.57
C GLN A 94 -12.83 -20.31 -12.65
N PHE A 95 -12.75 -19.24 -11.86
CA PHE A 95 -13.85 -18.80 -11.01
C PHE A 95 -15.11 -18.50 -11.83
N THR A 96 -14.96 -17.80 -12.95
CA THR A 96 -16.06 -17.48 -13.86
C THR A 96 -16.69 -18.74 -14.44
N GLN A 97 -15.88 -19.73 -14.85
CA GLN A 97 -16.39 -21.01 -15.35
C GLN A 97 -17.14 -21.80 -14.26
N ASN A 98 -16.62 -21.81 -13.03
CA ASN A 98 -17.28 -22.46 -11.89
C ASN A 98 -18.61 -21.78 -11.55
N GLU A 99 -18.64 -20.46 -11.46
CA GLU A 99 -19.88 -19.71 -11.21
C GLU A 99 -20.92 -19.95 -12.30
N LYS A 100 -20.50 -19.97 -13.58
CA LYS A 100 -21.39 -20.34 -14.69
C LYS A 100 -21.97 -21.73 -14.51
N ALA A 101 -21.14 -22.72 -14.19
CA ALA A 101 -21.59 -24.09 -13.99
C ALA A 101 -22.61 -24.19 -12.83
N ASN A 102 -22.27 -23.58 -11.69
CA ASN A 102 -23.13 -23.53 -10.51
C ASN A 102 -24.48 -22.87 -10.81
N LYS A 103 -24.48 -21.76 -11.56
CA LYS A 103 -25.71 -21.05 -11.94
C LYS A 103 -26.56 -21.88 -12.91
N ILE A 104 -25.94 -22.56 -13.88
CA ILE A 104 -26.65 -23.43 -14.83
C ILE A 104 -27.31 -24.60 -14.09
N GLU A 105 -26.60 -25.20 -13.14
CA GLU A 105 -27.13 -26.29 -12.32
C GLU A 105 -28.31 -25.81 -11.48
N ALA A 106 -28.16 -24.71 -10.75
CA ALA A 106 -29.26 -24.12 -9.96
C ALA A 106 -30.49 -23.77 -10.81
N LEU A 107 -30.31 -23.28 -12.04
CA LEU A 107 -31.41 -23.00 -12.97
C LEU A 107 -32.13 -24.28 -13.42
N ARG A 108 -31.39 -25.37 -13.64
CA ARG A 108 -31.96 -26.67 -13.98
C ARG A 108 -32.74 -27.27 -12.82
N ASP A 109 -32.16 -27.24 -11.63
CA ASP A 109 -32.82 -27.74 -10.41
C ASP A 109 -34.12 -26.98 -10.14
N TYR A 110 -34.08 -25.65 -10.27
CA TYR A 110 -35.27 -24.80 -10.11
C TYR A 110 -36.34 -25.10 -11.18
N ALA A 111 -35.91 -25.27 -12.43
CA ALA A 111 -36.81 -25.64 -13.51
C ALA A 111 -37.47 -27.01 -13.26
N ASP A 112 -36.70 -28.01 -12.83
CA ASP A 112 -37.22 -29.34 -12.52
C ASP A 112 -38.17 -29.32 -11.30
N GLN A 113 -37.87 -28.49 -10.29
CA GLN A 113 -38.80 -28.25 -9.19
C GLN A 113 -40.12 -27.65 -9.69
N LEU A 114 -40.07 -26.66 -10.59
CA LEU A 114 -41.27 -26.06 -11.16
C LEU A 114 -42.09 -27.07 -11.96
N LYS A 115 -41.42 -27.98 -12.69
CA LYS A 115 -42.06 -29.11 -13.40
C LYS A 115 -42.80 -30.04 -12.44
N LEU A 116 -42.24 -30.31 -11.26
CA LEU A 116 -42.86 -31.17 -10.24
C LEU A 116 -44.05 -30.51 -9.54
N GLU A 117 -44.00 -29.19 -9.33
CA GLU A 117 -45.07 -28.44 -8.67
C GLU A 117 -46.26 -28.12 -9.59
N MET A 118 -46.03 -28.07 -10.90
CA MET A 118 -47.09 -27.83 -11.89
C MET A 118 -48.06 -29.01 -12.00
N LYS A 119 -49.26 -28.86 -11.43
CA LYS A 119 -50.43 -29.70 -11.75
C LYS A 119 -51.19 -29.07 -12.91
N ILE A 120 -50.93 -29.54 -14.14
CA ILE A 120 -51.67 -29.11 -15.31
C ILE A 120 -52.64 -30.21 -15.73
N ASP A 121 -53.93 -29.87 -15.76
CA ASP A 121 -54.99 -30.82 -16.15
C ASP A 121 -55.06 -31.06 -17.67
N ASN A 122 -54.34 -30.27 -18.48
CA ASN A 122 -54.30 -30.37 -19.94
C ASN A 122 -52.90 -30.69 -20.49
N SER A 123 -52.75 -31.91 -21.02
CA SER A 123 -51.50 -32.45 -21.58
C SER A 123 -50.87 -31.60 -22.70
N GLU A 124 -51.65 -30.89 -23.52
CA GLU A 124 -51.09 -30.06 -24.60
C GLU A 124 -50.49 -28.75 -24.08
N GLN A 125 -51.10 -28.16 -23.05
CA GLN A 125 -50.58 -26.95 -22.40
C GLN A 125 -49.33 -27.26 -21.58
N GLU A 126 -49.31 -28.41 -20.90
CA GLU A 126 -48.14 -28.90 -20.18
C GLU A 126 -46.94 -29.03 -21.12
N ALA A 127 -47.12 -29.69 -22.26
CA ALA A 127 -46.06 -29.86 -23.25
C ALA A 127 -45.52 -28.52 -23.78
N ALA A 128 -46.39 -27.53 -24.05
CA ALA A 128 -45.97 -26.21 -24.52
C ALA A 128 -45.22 -25.41 -23.44
N ILE A 129 -45.62 -25.51 -22.17
CA ILE A 129 -44.95 -24.82 -21.07
C ILE A 129 -43.58 -25.46 -20.79
N LEU A 130 -43.48 -26.79 -20.83
CA LEU A 130 -42.20 -27.50 -20.70
C LEU A 130 -41.21 -27.09 -21.81
N ALA A 131 -41.68 -27.02 -23.06
CA ALA A 131 -40.86 -26.58 -24.19
C ALA A 131 -40.37 -25.13 -24.02
N ASN A 132 -41.23 -24.23 -23.51
CA ASN A 132 -40.84 -22.85 -23.22
C ASN A 132 -39.83 -22.75 -22.08
N LEU A 133 -39.99 -23.56 -21.04
CA LEU A 133 -39.06 -23.60 -19.91
C LEU A 133 -37.66 -24.03 -20.35
N ASP A 134 -37.58 -25.09 -21.16
CA ASP A 134 -36.30 -25.57 -21.70
C ASP A 134 -35.66 -24.51 -22.60
N ALA A 135 -36.45 -23.83 -23.44
CA ALA A 135 -35.95 -22.72 -24.29
C ALA A 135 -35.41 -21.54 -23.46
N ILE A 136 -36.02 -21.22 -22.32
CA ILE A 136 -35.55 -20.16 -21.41
C ILE A 136 -34.20 -20.56 -20.77
N ILE A 137 -34.05 -21.81 -20.35
CA ILE A 137 -32.79 -22.31 -19.77
C ILE A 137 -31.68 -22.29 -20.81
N GLU A 138 -31.95 -22.75 -22.04
CA GLU A 138 -30.98 -22.71 -23.13
C GLU A 138 -30.54 -21.29 -23.46
N GLN A 139 -31.48 -20.34 -23.46
CA GLN A 139 -31.12 -18.94 -23.65
C GLN A 139 -30.31 -18.37 -22.49
N ALA A 140 -30.70 -18.64 -21.23
CA ALA A 140 -29.95 -18.16 -20.08
C ALA A 140 -28.49 -18.66 -20.13
N LYS A 141 -28.29 -19.92 -20.53
CA LYS A 141 -26.96 -20.48 -20.80
C LYS A 141 -26.23 -19.71 -21.91
N ALA A 142 -26.87 -19.48 -23.06
CA ALA A 142 -26.28 -18.73 -24.16
C ALA A 142 -25.88 -17.30 -23.77
N GLN A 143 -26.71 -16.61 -22.99
CA GLN A 143 -26.42 -15.26 -22.49
C GLN A 143 -25.24 -15.25 -21.51
N MET A 144 -25.13 -16.24 -20.62
CA MET A 144 -23.96 -16.40 -19.75
C MET A 144 -22.68 -16.69 -20.55
N ASP A 145 -22.79 -17.36 -21.69
CA ASP A 145 -21.68 -17.58 -22.63
C ASP A 145 -21.37 -16.38 -23.54
N GLY A 146 -22.03 -15.24 -23.31
CA GLY A 146 -21.79 -14.00 -24.06
C GLY A 146 -22.44 -14.00 -25.45
N GLN A 147 -23.32 -14.98 -25.74
CA GLN A 147 -24.09 -15.02 -26.97
C GLN A 147 -25.41 -14.28 -26.76
N ALA A 148 -25.62 -13.20 -27.53
CA ALA A 148 -26.89 -12.48 -27.55
C ALA A 148 -27.93 -13.27 -28.36
N ALA A 149 -28.58 -14.26 -27.74
CA ALA A 149 -29.70 -14.99 -28.34
C ALA A 149 -31.04 -14.29 -28.03
N GLN A 150 -31.93 -14.21 -29.03
CA GLN A 150 -33.31 -13.73 -28.89
C GLN A 150 -34.25 -14.90 -28.62
N LEU A 151 -35.14 -14.77 -27.62
CA LEU A 151 -36.13 -15.81 -27.25
C LEU A 151 -37.10 -16.04 -28.41
N GLN A 152 -37.27 -17.29 -28.81
CA GLN A 152 -38.40 -17.75 -29.62
C GLN A 152 -39.23 -18.72 -28.77
N LEU A 153 -40.28 -18.20 -28.15
CA LEU A 153 -41.20 -18.99 -27.34
C LEU A 153 -42.24 -19.67 -28.24
N VAL A 154 -42.58 -20.91 -27.91
CA VAL A 154 -43.69 -21.64 -28.54
C VAL A 154 -45.01 -21.10 -27.99
N PRO A 155 -45.94 -20.64 -28.85
CA PRO A 155 -47.23 -20.14 -28.41
C PRO A 155 -48.02 -21.27 -27.72
N VAL A 156 -48.44 -21.04 -26.47
CA VAL A 156 -49.28 -21.97 -25.71
C VAL A 156 -50.67 -22.03 -26.36
N PRO A 157 -51.19 -23.21 -26.75
CA PRO A 157 -52.52 -23.31 -27.33
C PRO A 157 -53.58 -22.85 -26.33
N LEU A 158 -54.38 -21.88 -26.76
CA LEU A 158 -55.54 -21.37 -26.03
C LEU A 158 -56.61 -22.48 -25.98
N VAL A 159 -56.79 -23.08 -24.80
CA VAL A 159 -57.94 -23.95 -24.57
C VAL A 159 -59.20 -23.06 -24.60
N PRO A 160 -60.27 -23.45 -25.31
CA PRO A 160 -61.52 -22.71 -25.28
C PRO A 160 -62.00 -22.63 -23.84
N VAL A 161 -62.07 -21.42 -23.31
CA VAL A 161 -62.73 -21.11 -22.04
C VAL A 161 -64.13 -21.71 -22.13
N GLN A 162 -64.39 -22.77 -21.36
CA GLN A 162 -65.77 -23.18 -21.13
C GLN A 162 -66.47 -22.03 -20.41
N GLU A 163 -67.53 -21.57 -21.06
CA GLU A 163 -68.44 -20.50 -20.67
C GLU A 163 -68.83 -20.64 -19.18
N PRO A 164 -68.52 -19.65 -18.32
CA PRO A 164 -68.93 -19.72 -16.92
C PRO A 164 -70.45 -19.63 -16.84
N GLU A 165 -71.07 -20.70 -16.32
CA GLU A 165 -72.48 -20.69 -15.93
C GLU A 165 -72.74 -19.50 -14.98
N LYS A 166 -73.74 -18.70 -15.37
CA LYS A 166 -74.26 -17.57 -14.62
C LYS A 166 -74.68 -17.99 -13.22
N VAL A 167 -74.08 -17.37 -12.20
CA VAL A 167 -74.67 -17.27 -10.86
C VAL A 167 -74.80 -15.78 -10.52
N PRO A 168 -75.98 -15.31 -10.07
CA PRO A 168 -76.30 -13.89 -10.00
C PRO A 168 -75.68 -13.21 -8.78
N THR A 169 -75.19 -11.99 -9.00
CA THR A 169 -74.98 -10.94 -8.00
C THR A 169 -76.32 -10.58 -7.33
N PRO A 170 -76.33 -10.21 -6.04
CA PRO A 170 -76.57 -8.80 -5.75
C PRO A 170 -75.76 -8.22 -4.58
N GLY A 171 -75.21 -7.02 -4.83
CA GLY A 171 -75.15 -5.86 -3.94
C GLY A 171 -74.54 -6.00 -2.53
N SER A 172 -73.47 -5.25 -2.25
CA SER A 172 -73.60 -3.90 -1.66
C SER A 172 -72.21 -3.31 -1.38
N GLU A 173 -72.15 -1.98 -1.44
CA GLU A 173 -71.02 -1.12 -1.14
C GLU A 173 -70.38 -1.39 0.24
N GLU A 174 -69.05 -1.35 0.34
CA GLU A 174 -68.37 -0.37 1.21
C GLU A 174 -66.86 -0.24 0.91
N LYS A 175 -66.39 0.98 1.12
CA LYS A 175 -65.11 1.60 0.78
C LYS A 175 -64.14 1.46 2.00
N PRO A 176 -62.80 1.58 1.83
CA PRO A 176 -61.83 0.81 2.61
C PRO A 176 -61.41 1.46 3.92
N GLU A 177 -61.09 0.62 4.89
CA GLU A 177 -60.44 0.99 6.15
C GLU A 177 -59.10 0.26 6.25
N ALA A 178 -58.03 1.05 6.33
CA ALA A 178 -56.67 0.59 6.57
C ALA A 178 -56.50 0.21 8.04
N PRO A 179 -55.67 -0.78 8.38
CA PRO A 179 -55.11 -0.86 9.72
C PRO A 179 -53.73 -0.21 9.73
N GLU A 180 -53.64 0.95 10.39
CA GLU A 180 -52.47 1.33 11.17
C GLU A 180 -52.19 0.23 12.20
N THR A 181 -50.93 -0.14 12.36
CA THR A 181 -50.47 -0.78 13.59
C THR A 181 -49.11 -0.22 13.94
N GLU A 182 -49.21 0.93 14.59
CA GLU A 182 -48.46 1.35 15.78
C GLU A 182 -47.75 0.18 16.50
N ASN A 183 -46.43 0.26 16.61
CA ASN A 183 -45.72 -0.36 17.71
C ASN A 183 -44.54 0.54 18.09
N GLU A 184 -44.84 1.50 18.96
CA GLU A 184 -43.87 2.15 19.83
C GLU A 184 -43.29 1.11 20.82
N ALA A 185 -41.97 1.00 20.85
CA ALA A 185 -41.27 0.62 22.07
C ALA A 185 -39.99 1.46 22.16
N LYS A 186 -40.12 2.60 22.87
CA LYS A 186 -39.01 3.41 23.33
C LYS A 186 -38.23 2.69 24.46
N PRO A 187 -36.97 3.08 24.68
CA PRO A 187 -35.99 2.38 25.49
C PRO A 187 -35.98 2.87 26.94
N GLU A 188 -35.44 2.05 27.84
CA GLU A 188 -34.81 2.52 29.06
C GLU A 188 -33.52 1.76 29.37
N PRO A 189 -32.61 2.38 30.14
CA PRO A 189 -31.17 2.26 29.99
C PRO A 189 -30.52 1.64 31.24
N GLU A 190 -29.20 1.86 31.38
CA GLU A 190 -28.31 1.48 32.51
C GLU A 190 -27.74 0.05 32.42
N SER A 191 -26.48 -0.24 32.75
CA SER A 191 -25.47 0.53 33.45
C SER A 191 -24.06 0.02 33.09
N SER A 192 -23.13 0.96 33.18
CA SER A 192 -21.69 0.82 33.39
C SER A 192 -21.27 -0.35 34.27
N THR A 193 -20.15 -1.00 33.92
CA THR A 193 -19.15 -1.41 34.92
C THR A 193 -17.75 -1.37 34.31
N GLU A 194 -16.92 -0.48 34.84
CA GLU A 194 -15.46 -0.48 34.76
C GLU A 194 -14.88 -1.77 35.37
N GLU A 195 -13.83 -2.33 34.78
CA GLU A 195 -12.77 -2.92 35.59
C GLU A 195 -11.39 -2.72 34.95
N LYS A 196 -10.42 -2.55 35.84
CA LYS A 196 -9.13 -1.89 35.68
C LYS A 196 -8.07 -2.84 36.24
N GLY A 197 -6.92 -2.93 35.57
CA GLY A 197 -5.75 -3.71 36.02
C GLY A 197 -5.71 -5.10 35.39
N GLU A 198 -4.57 -5.67 35.00
CA GLU A 198 -3.28 -5.57 35.67
C GLU A 198 -2.16 -5.99 34.71
N SER A 199 -1.01 -5.34 34.89
CA SER A 199 0.25 -5.62 34.20
C SER A 199 0.90 -6.84 34.83
N THR A 200 1.42 -7.80 34.06
CA THR A 200 2.42 -8.73 34.59
C THR A 200 3.49 -9.07 33.56
N VAL A 201 4.71 -9.00 34.09
CA VAL A 201 6.02 -9.08 33.48
C VAL A 201 6.40 -10.52 33.10
N ILE A 202 7.03 -10.61 31.93
CA ILE A 202 7.93 -11.62 31.36
C ILE A 202 8.44 -12.71 32.33
N THR A 203 8.32 -13.98 31.94
CA THR A 203 9.41 -14.96 32.14
C THR A 203 9.47 -15.93 30.97
N GLU A 204 10.68 -16.02 30.44
CA GLU A 204 11.21 -16.81 29.33
C GLU A 204 11.28 -18.31 29.68
N THR A 205 10.83 -19.21 28.80
CA THR A 205 11.43 -20.55 28.65
C THR A 205 11.16 -21.11 27.25
N VAL A 206 12.23 -21.63 26.65
CA VAL A 206 12.41 -22.13 25.28
C VAL A 206 11.84 -23.55 25.13
N GLU A 207 11.20 -23.84 23.99
CA GLU A 207 11.48 -24.98 23.08
C GLU A 207 10.25 -25.35 22.21
N GLY A 208 10.51 -25.60 20.93
CA GLY A 208 9.84 -26.67 20.20
C GLY A 208 8.70 -26.28 19.25
N ASP A 209 9.05 -26.23 17.97
CA ASP A 209 8.23 -26.67 16.84
C ASP A 209 6.90 -25.93 16.59
N SER A 210 6.90 -25.03 15.61
CA SER A 210 5.68 -24.62 14.91
C SER A 210 6.06 -24.06 13.55
N ALA A 211 5.74 -24.82 12.51
CA ALA A 211 5.55 -24.31 11.16
C ALA A 211 4.69 -23.03 11.24
N GLN A 212 5.31 -21.89 11.00
CA GLN A 212 4.58 -20.64 10.92
C GLN A 212 3.71 -20.71 9.67
N ASN A 213 2.40 -20.84 9.89
CA ASN A 213 1.38 -20.27 9.03
C ASN A 213 1.88 -18.88 8.62
N LEU A 214 2.26 -18.74 7.36
CA LEU A 214 2.48 -17.45 6.74
C LEU A 214 1.09 -16.80 6.69
N VAL A 215 0.73 -16.07 7.73
CA VAL A 215 -0.45 -15.21 7.69
C VAL A 215 -0.07 -14.11 6.72
N GLU A 216 -0.57 -14.23 5.49
CA GLU A 216 -0.60 -13.16 4.50
C GLU A 216 -1.50 -12.06 5.07
N VAL A 217 -0.92 -11.23 5.93
CA VAL A 217 -1.55 -10.00 6.38
C VAL A 217 -1.43 -9.06 5.20
N ASP A 218 -2.50 -8.96 4.42
CA ASP A 218 -2.67 -7.91 3.42
C ASP A 218 -2.50 -6.56 4.15
N ILE A 219 -1.30 -6.01 4.03
CA ILE A 219 -0.82 -4.77 4.66
C ILE A 219 -1.64 -3.54 4.23
N TYR A 220 -2.55 -3.70 3.26
CA TYR A 220 -3.49 -2.67 2.81
C TYR A 220 -4.96 -2.97 3.18
N SER A 221 -5.26 -4.11 3.80
CA SER A 221 -6.60 -4.47 4.27
C SER A 221 -7.03 -3.79 5.58
N VAL A 222 -6.15 -3.00 6.19
CA VAL A 222 -6.38 -2.34 7.47
C VAL A 222 -7.54 -1.36 7.33
N THR A 223 -8.71 -1.77 7.80
CA THR A 223 -10.00 -1.16 7.51
C THR A 223 -10.37 -0.04 8.50
N ASP A 224 -9.50 0.24 9.47
CA ASP A 224 -9.79 1.10 10.64
C ASP A 224 -8.71 2.17 10.89
N TRP A 225 -8.33 2.97 9.90
CA TRP A 225 -7.30 4.00 10.10
C TRP A 225 -7.81 5.20 10.90
N PHE A 226 -9.08 5.56 10.69
CA PHE A 226 -9.74 6.63 11.41
C PHE A 226 -11.24 6.36 11.48
N LYS A 227 -11.91 6.99 12.45
CA LYS A 227 -13.37 6.89 12.57
C LYS A 227 -14.05 7.71 11.48
N MET A 228 -14.88 7.05 10.68
CA MET A 228 -15.54 7.69 9.55
C MET A 228 -16.51 8.80 10.01
N PRO A 229 -16.39 10.03 9.47
CA PRO A 229 -17.30 11.12 9.83
C PRO A 229 -18.70 10.90 9.24
N ASN A 230 -19.70 11.63 9.75
CA ASN A 230 -21.06 11.54 9.22
C ASN A 230 -21.17 12.25 7.85
N LEU A 231 -21.49 11.48 6.80
CA LEU A 231 -21.50 11.94 5.40
C LEU A 231 -22.91 12.16 4.82
N LEU A 232 -23.97 12.11 5.63
CA LEU A 232 -25.37 12.08 5.16
C LEU A 232 -25.85 13.39 4.49
N ASN A 233 -25.17 14.52 4.72
CA ASN A 233 -25.58 15.85 4.20
C ASN A 233 -24.51 16.54 3.35
N VAL A 234 -23.60 15.79 2.74
CA VAL A 234 -22.50 16.35 1.95
C VAL A 234 -22.84 16.29 0.46
N GLU A 235 -23.17 17.45 -0.12
CA GLU A 235 -23.25 17.64 -1.57
C GLU A 235 -21.85 17.96 -2.12
N VAL A 236 -21.32 17.09 -2.96
CA VAL A 236 -20.04 17.30 -3.64
C VAL A 236 -20.21 18.40 -4.68
N LYS A 237 -19.44 19.48 -4.55
CA LYS A 237 -19.39 20.61 -5.50
C LYS A 237 -17.96 20.78 -5.98
N GLU A 238 -17.78 21.28 -7.20
CA GLU A 238 -16.45 21.59 -7.72
C GLU A 238 -15.89 22.81 -6.97
N LEU A 239 -14.74 22.64 -6.32
CA LEU A 239 -14.05 23.69 -5.57
C LEU A 239 -12.80 24.12 -6.34
N THR A 240 -12.64 25.43 -6.57
CA THR A 240 -11.39 26.00 -7.08
C THR A 240 -10.43 26.21 -5.93
N ILE A 241 -9.40 25.38 -5.84
CA ILE A 241 -8.36 25.45 -4.80
C ILE A 241 -7.16 26.19 -5.40
N THR A 242 -6.64 27.17 -4.67
CA THR A 242 -5.44 27.93 -5.03
C THR A 242 -4.20 27.36 -4.33
N ASP A 243 -3.01 27.51 -4.92
CA ASP A 243 -1.78 26.86 -4.40
C ASP A 243 -1.35 27.33 -3.00
N ASP A 244 -1.84 28.49 -2.56
CA ASP A 244 -1.53 29.16 -1.30
C ASP A 244 -2.28 28.59 -0.08
N VAL A 245 -3.28 27.72 -0.29
CA VAL A 245 -4.07 27.12 0.79
C VAL A 245 -3.76 25.63 0.97
N PHE A 246 -4.02 25.09 2.16
CA PHE A 246 -3.94 23.65 2.38
C PHE A 246 -5.03 22.91 1.60
N SER A 247 -4.68 21.77 1.02
CA SER A 247 -5.55 20.94 0.19
C SER A 247 -5.25 19.46 0.37
N ILE A 248 -6.02 18.60 -0.30
CA ILE A 248 -5.75 17.15 -0.38
C ILE A 248 -4.39 16.81 -0.99
N ASP A 249 -3.78 17.74 -1.73
CA ASP A 249 -2.45 17.58 -2.34
C ASP A 249 -1.33 17.93 -1.34
N SER A 250 -1.66 18.49 -0.18
CA SER A 250 -0.69 18.74 0.88
C SER A 250 -0.40 17.46 1.65
N THR A 251 0.85 17.29 2.10
CA THR A 251 1.21 16.10 2.89
C THR A 251 0.61 16.17 4.29
N PHE A 252 0.36 15.01 4.91
CA PHE A 252 -0.09 14.97 6.31
C PHE A 252 0.87 15.74 7.23
N SER A 253 2.18 15.59 7.03
CA SER A 253 3.21 16.31 7.76
C SER A 253 3.02 17.83 7.66
N ASP A 254 2.84 18.37 6.46
CA ASP A 254 2.67 19.82 6.26
C ASP A 254 1.41 20.36 6.96
N ILE A 255 0.30 19.61 6.85
CA ILE A 255 -0.97 19.96 7.50
C ILE A 255 -0.80 19.95 9.02
N LEU A 256 -0.09 18.96 9.57
CA LEU A 256 0.11 18.80 11.01
C LEU A 256 1.06 19.83 11.63
N MET A 257 1.97 20.41 10.83
CA MET A 257 2.82 21.51 11.28
C MET A 257 2.04 22.79 11.57
N ASN A 258 0.86 22.97 10.95
CA ASN A 258 -0.02 24.11 11.21
C ASN A 258 -1.11 23.75 12.24
N GLN A 259 -1.14 24.43 13.39
CA GLN A 259 -2.08 24.12 14.48
C GLN A 259 -3.55 24.19 14.06
N LYS A 260 -3.93 25.14 13.19
CA LYS A 260 -5.32 25.28 12.72
C LYS A 260 -5.68 24.15 11.75
N ALA A 261 -4.78 23.83 10.82
CA ALA A 261 -5.01 22.79 9.82
C ALA A 261 -5.03 21.40 10.48
N ARG A 262 -4.15 21.15 11.46
CA ARG A 262 -4.19 19.98 12.34
C ARG A 262 -5.53 19.82 13.06
N GLY A 263 -6.11 20.92 13.56
CA GLY A 263 -7.42 20.90 14.21
C GLY A 263 -8.53 20.43 13.27
N ILE A 264 -8.53 20.90 12.02
CA ILE A 264 -9.46 20.47 10.97
C ILE A 264 -9.25 18.99 10.64
N LEU A 265 -8.00 18.59 10.43
CA LEU A 265 -7.64 17.22 10.09
C LEU A 265 -8.12 16.24 11.18
N ASN A 266 -7.87 16.53 12.46
CA ASN A 266 -8.28 15.67 13.57
C ASN A 266 -9.79 15.65 13.81
N ASN A 267 -10.52 16.68 13.39
CA ASN A 267 -11.97 16.69 13.46
C ASN A 267 -12.58 15.74 12.42
N ILE A 268 -12.01 15.71 11.21
CA ILE A 268 -12.54 14.92 10.08
C ILE A 268 -11.98 13.49 10.10
N LEU A 269 -10.66 13.33 10.31
CA LEU A 269 -9.92 12.07 10.33
C LEU A 269 -9.50 11.70 11.76
N ARG A 270 -10.50 11.56 12.64
CA ARG A 270 -10.24 11.35 14.06
C ARG A 270 -9.49 10.04 14.32
N GLY A 271 -8.31 10.14 14.92
CA GLY A 271 -7.44 9.02 15.29
C GLY A 271 -6.35 8.69 14.28
N ILE A 272 -6.26 9.42 13.15
CA ILE A 272 -5.27 9.10 12.11
C ILE A 272 -3.82 9.21 12.60
N GLU A 273 -3.51 10.21 13.44
CA GLU A 273 -2.17 10.38 14.03
C GLU A 273 -1.80 9.28 15.03
N GLU A 274 -2.81 8.63 15.63
CA GLU A 274 -2.64 7.59 16.66
C GLU A 274 -2.43 6.20 16.03
N HIS A 275 -2.62 6.07 14.71
CA HIS A 275 -2.49 4.81 14.02
C HIS A 275 -1.03 4.30 14.07
N PRO A 276 -0.76 3.01 14.37
CA PRO A 276 0.60 2.48 14.47
C PRO A 276 1.46 2.71 13.20
N GLN A 277 0.82 2.74 12.03
CA GLN A 277 1.47 2.97 10.75
C GLN A 277 1.50 4.45 10.31
N PHE A 278 1.10 5.39 11.16
CA PHE A 278 1.05 6.82 10.80
C PHE A 278 2.42 7.33 10.27
N HIS A 279 3.52 6.85 10.86
CA HIS A 279 4.88 7.19 10.43
C HIS A 279 5.19 6.84 8.95
N GLN A 280 4.47 5.87 8.37
CA GLN A 280 4.65 5.44 6.98
C GLN A 280 3.88 6.32 5.99
N ILE A 281 2.83 6.99 6.46
CA ILE A 281 1.90 7.77 5.64
C ILE A 281 2.03 9.28 5.85
N GLN A 282 2.74 9.72 6.89
CA GLN A 282 2.87 11.15 7.22
C GLN A 282 3.48 12.00 6.09
N TYR A 283 4.26 11.39 5.18
CA TYR A 283 4.87 12.07 4.03
C TYR A 283 4.05 11.93 2.74
N LYS A 284 2.94 11.21 2.77
CA LYS A 284 2.03 11.05 1.64
C LYS A 284 1.00 12.18 1.63
N THR A 285 0.44 12.45 0.45
CA THR A 285 -0.70 13.37 0.32
C THR A 285 -1.99 12.65 0.65
N ILE A 286 -3.05 13.42 0.95
CA ILE A 286 -4.38 12.84 1.18
C ILE A 286 -4.92 12.24 -0.14
N ASP A 287 -4.61 12.84 -1.30
CA ASP A 287 -4.94 12.27 -2.62
C ASP A 287 -4.31 10.89 -2.84
N GLU A 288 -3.02 10.75 -2.54
CA GLU A 288 -2.36 9.44 -2.62
C GLU A 288 -3.03 8.41 -1.72
N MET A 289 -3.49 8.84 -0.54
CA MET A 289 -4.21 7.96 0.36
C MET A 289 -5.58 7.52 -0.16
N SER A 290 -6.26 8.34 -0.97
CA SER A 290 -7.50 7.95 -1.66
C SER A 290 -7.30 6.80 -2.64
N ARG A 291 -6.10 6.66 -3.21
CA ARG A 291 -5.75 5.56 -4.12
C ARG A 291 -5.42 4.27 -3.37
N ILE A 292 -4.85 4.40 -2.17
CA ILE A 292 -4.47 3.27 -1.33
C ILE A 292 -5.69 2.69 -0.59
N ALA A 293 -6.54 3.56 -0.02
CA ALA A 293 -7.69 3.18 0.78
C ALA A 293 -8.97 3.93 0.33
N PRO A 294 -9.48 3.66 -0.89
CA PRO A 294 -10.60 4.40 -1.48
C PRO A 294 -11.89 4.32 -0.67
N ASN A 295 -12.08 3.23 0.09
CA ASN A 295 -13.26 3.07 0.96
C ASN A 295 -13.26 4.05 2.13
N GLN A 296 -12.08 4.36 2.69
CA GLN A 296 -11.93 5.28 3.83
C GLN A 296 -11.83 6.72 3.33
N PHE A 297 -11.01 6.97 2.31
CA PHE A 297 -10.82 8.27 1.68
C PHE A 297 -11.72 8.46 0.46
N ASN A 298 -13.03 8.30 0.66
CA ASN A 298 -14.00 8.46 -0.41
C ASN A 298 -14.14 9.93 -0.85
N GLU A 299 -14.78 10.15 -2.00
CA GLU A 299 -14.98 11.48 -2.60
C GLU A 299 -15.62 12.50 -1.63
N LYS A 300 -16.54 12.06 -0.77
CA LYS A 300 -17.19 12.95 0.21
C LYS A 300 -16.23 13.38 1.31
N VAL A 301 -15.38 12.47 1.81
CA VAL A 301 -14.33 12.78 2.78
C VAL A 301 -13.30 13.72 2.15
N MET A 302 -12.88 13.44 0.92
CA MET A 302 -11.96 14.29 0.16
C MET A 302 -12.52 15.71 -0.03
N PHE A 303 -13.80 15.81 -0.40
CA PHE A 303 -14.48 17.10 -0.53
C PHE A 303 -14.56 17.85 0.81
N LEU A 304 -14.93 17.19 1.90
CA LEU A 304 -14.98 17.80 3.23
C LEU A 304 -13.61 18.33 3.67
N LEU A 305 -12.55 17.55 3.44
CA LEU A 305 -11.18 17.94 3.73
C LEU A 305 -10.77 19.15 2.89
N ASN A 306 -10.98 19.11 1.58
CA ASN A 306 -10.67 20.24 0.70
C ASN A 306 -11.45 21.51 1.08
N ASN A 307 -12.75 21.40 1.32
CA ASN A 307 -13.58 22.53 1.70
C ASN A 307 -13.14 23.16 3.04
N SER A 308 -12.70 22.33 3.98
CA SER A 308 -12.29 22.82 5.30
C SER A 308 -10.84 23.33 5.30
N LEU A 309 -9.91 22.61 4.67
CA LEU A 309 -8.49 22.97 4.62
C LEU A 309 -8.23 24.21 3.77
N SER A 310 -9.00 24.41 2.69
CA SER A 310 -8.87 25.60 1.82
C SER A 310 -9.19 26.92 2.53
N THR A 311 -9.78 26.88 3.73
CA THR A 311 -9.97 28.06 4.58
C THR A 311 -8.69 28.55 5.26
N ILE A 312 -7.60 27.77 5.17
CA ILE A 312 -6.32 28.03 5.83
C ILE A 312 -5.22 28.22 4.79
N VAL A 313 -4.54 29.36 4.89
CA VAL A 313 -3.34 29.68 4.10
C VAL A 313 -2.12 28.98 4.71
N LYS A 314 -1.25 28.44 3.85
CA LYS A 314 -0.01 27.73 4.20
C LYS A 314 0.99 28.60 4.96
#